data_AF-A0A4Q4CJU6-F1
#
_entry.id   AF-A0A4Q4CJU6-F1
#
_cell.length_a   1.000
_cell.length_b   1.000
_cell.length_c   1.000
_cell.angle_alpha   90.00
_cell.angle_beta   90.00
_cell.angle_gamma   90.00
#
_symmetry.space_group_name_H-M   'P 1'
#
loop_
_entity.id
_entity.type
_entity.pdbx_description
1 polymer ?
#
loop_
_entity_poly.entity_id
_entity_poly.type
_entity_poly.pdbx_seq_one_letter_code
_entity_poly.pdbx_strand_id
1 'polypeptide(L)'
;DWLEATRALGAAALLDKEPDEGAGHLRTVWDHAQREGVLDPGAFPVAPDLVEALVEIGALDEAREVVAVLVGAADDQDHAWARLTARRGAGVIALATGWSDAEAASLGEVATAYGELGLVFDEARTWLLRGRAERRSRKWGAARDSLERAIGLFDAMGSAGWSADAHAELDRVGARRPADGQLTSTERRTAELAAQGLANKEIARALVVTVSTVEFHLRNTYTKLGIRSRVELGARLRELDEPGS
;
A
#
# COMPACT_ATOMS: atom_id res chain seq x y z
N ASP A 1 -8.39 -11.52 -25.72
CA ASP A 1 -8.08 -10.10 -25.97
C ASP A 1 -6.63 -9.87 -25.58
N TRP A 2 -5.80 -9.33 -26.47
CA TRP A 2 -4.35 -9.17 -26.24
C TRP A 2 -4.05 -7.99 -25.30
N LEU A 3 -4.94 -7.00 -25.23
CA LEU A 3 -4.79 -5.83 -24.36
C LEU A 3 -4.89 -6.23 -22.89
N GLU A 4 -5.90 -7.04 -22.54
CA GLU A 4 -6.04 -7.58 -21.18
C GLU A 4 -4.86 -8.45 -20.76
N ALA A 5 -4.35 -9.29 -21.68
CA ALA A 5 -3.16 -10.10 -21.40
C ALA A 5 -1.93 -9.21 -21.14
N THR A 6 -1.74 -8.17 -21.95
CA THR A 6 -0.62 -7.23 -21.80
C THR A 6 -0.74 -6.41 -20.52
N ARG A 7 -1.96 -5.96 -20.17
CA ARG A 7 -2.23 -5.28 -18.89
C ARG A 7 -1.92 -6.18 -17.70
N ALA A 8 -2.32 -7.45 -17.76
CA ALA A 8 -2.04 -8.42 -16.70
C ALA A 8 -0.53 -8.67 -16.53
N LEU A 9 0.24 -8.75 -17.63
CA LEU A 9 1.70 -8.83 -17.57
C LEU A 9 2.29 -7.58 -16.91
N GLY A 10 1.81 -6.40 -17.27
CA GLY A 10 2.23 -5.15 -16.63
C GLY A 10 1.99 -5.16 -15.13
N ALA A 11 0.79 -5.53 -14.69
CA ALA A 11 0.46 -5.65 -13.26
C ALA A 11 1.30 -6.72 -12.53
N ALA A 12 1.60 -7.85 -13.18
CA ALA A 12 2.45 -8.89 -12.61
C ALA A 12 3.89 -8.40 -12.41
N ALA A 13 4.47 -7.75 -13.42
CA ALA A 13 5.81 -7.16 -13.32
C ALA A 13 5.93 -6.14 -12.17
N LEU A 14 4.89 -5.33 -11.92
CA LEU A 14 4.87 -4.41 -10.77
C LEU A 14 4.86 -5.14 -9.41
N LEU A 15 4.17 -6.28 -9.31
CA LEU A 15 4.21 -7.12 -8.11
C LEU A 15 5.58 -7.76 -7.91
N ASP A 16 6.23 -8.18 -8.99
CA ASP A 16 7.56 -8.79 -9.00
C ASP A 16 8.72 -7.80 -8.87
N LYS A 17 8.41 -6.49 -8.73
CA LYS A 17 9.39 -5.39 -8.56
C LYS A 17 10.25 -5.16 -9.79
N GLU A 18 9.63 -5.29 -10.96
CA GLU A 18 10.21 -5.03 -12.27
C GLU A 18 9.49 -3.83 -12.92
N PRO A 19 9.70 -2.60 -12.40
CA PRO A 19 8.94 -1.42 -12.82
C PRO A 19 9.20 -1.02 -14.28
N ASP A 20 10.40 -1.28 -14.82
CA ASP A 20 10.71 -1.04 -16.24
C ASP A 20 9.89 -1.94 -17.18
N GLU A 21 9.78 -3.23 -16.88
CA GLU A 21 8.98 -4.19 -17.64
C GLU A 21 7.48 -3.88 -17.50
N GLY A 22 7.05 -3.57 -16.27
CA GLY A 22 5.69 -3.11 -15.98
C GLY A 22 5.31 -1.88 -16.80
N ALA A 23 6.17 -0.85 -16.80
CA ALA A 23 5.96 0.36 -17.59
C ALA A 23 5.87 0.05 -19.09
N GLY A 24 6.73 -0.82 -19.62
CA GLY A 24 6.70 -1.21 -21.04
C GLY A 24 5.38 -1.85 -21.47
N HIS A 25 4.86 -2.79 -20.67
CA HIS A 25 3.58 -3.44 -20.94
C HIS A 25 2.40 -2.47 -20.82
N LEU A 26 2.34 -1.69 -19.73
CA LEU A 26 1.25 -0.76 -19.48
C LEU A 26 1.23 0.39 -20.51
N ARG A 27 2.41 0.88 -20.92
CA ARG A 27 2.56 1.87 -21.99
C ARG A 27 2.04 1.33 -23.32
N THR A 28 2.31 0.06 -23.64
CA THR A 28 1.80 -0.56 -24.88
C THR A 28 0.27 -0.52 -24.95
N VAL A 29 -0.41 -0.80 -23.83
CA VAL A 29 -1.87 -0.74 -23.74
C VAL A 29 -2.35 0.71 -23.80
N TRP A 30 -1.70 1.61 -23.05
CA TRP A 30 -2.01 3.04 -23.02
C TRP A 30 -1.93 3.68 -24.41
N ASP A 31 -0.81 3.51 -25.11
CA ASP A 31 -0.59 4.06 -26.45
C ASP A 31 -1.57 3.49 -27.47
N HIS A 32 -2.02 2.25 -27.30
CA HIS A 32 -3.06 1.69 -28.15
C HIS A 32 -4.42 2.33 -27.87
N ALA A 33 -4.85 2.43 -26.61
CA ALA A 33 -6.10 3.06 -26.24
C ALA A 33 -6.19 4.52 -26.74
N GLN A 34 -5.10 5.27 -26.60
CA GLN A 34 -4.99 6.65 -27.09
C GLN A 34 -5.10 6.73 -28.62
N ARG A 35 -4.44 5.82 -29.37
CA ARG A 35 -4.51 5.79 -30.84
C ARG A 35 -5.89 5.44 -31.38
N GLU A 36 -6.61 4.57 -30.70
CA GLU A 36 -7.97 4.16 -31.07
C GLU A 36 -9.04 5.16 -30.60
N GLY A 37 -8.64 6.23 -29.91
CA GLY A 37 -9.58 7.25 -29.41
C GLY A 37 -10.49 6.74 -28.30
N VAL A 38 -10.03 5.78 -27.49
CA VAL A 38 -10.76 5.33 -26.31
C VAL A 38 -10.65 6.42 -25.24
N LEU A 39 -11.69 7.26 -25.14
CA LEU A 39 -11.69 8.45 -24.28
C LEU A 39 -12.07 8.17 -22.83
N ASP A 40 -12.63 7.00 -22.53
CA ASP A 40 -12.97 6.60 -21.16
C ASP A 40 -11.76 5.91 -20.50
N PRO A 41 -11.10 6.54 -19.52
CA PRO A 41 -9.96 5.94 -18.83
C PRO A 41 -10.30 4.68 -18.03
N GLY A 42 -11.58 4.48 -17.70
CA GLY A 42 -12.09 3.29 -17.03
C GLY A 42 -12.26 2.08 -17.95
N ALA A 43 -12.29 2.27 -19.27
CA ALA A 43 -12.43 1.18 -20.23
C ALA A 43 -11.21 0.24 -20.25
N PHE A 44 -10.01 0.82 -20.13
CA PHE A 44 -8.75 0.08 -19.91
C PHE A 44 -7.93 0.79 -18.82
N PRO A 45 -8.13 0.47 -17.53
CA PRO A 45 -7.59 1.23 -16.42
C PRO A 45 -6.10 0.92 -16.19
N VAL A 46 -5.25 1.33 -17.13
CA VAL A 46 -3.78 1.16 -17.06
C VAL A 46 -3.05 2.41 -16.58
N ALA A 47 -3.68 3.58 -16.73
CA ALA A 47 -3.10 4.87 -16.38
C ALA A 47 -2.52 4.95 -14.96
N PRO A 48 -3.22 4.53 -13.88
CA PRO A 48 -2.66 4.64 -12.54
C PRO A 48 -1.40 3.80 -12.35
N ASP A 49 -1.45 2.52 -12.74
CA ASP A 49 -0.31 1.62 -12.61
C ASP A 49 0.87 2.08 -13.51
N LEU A 50 0.58 2.64 -14.69
CA LEU A 50 1.60 3.23 -15.56
C LEU A 50 2.27 4.45 -14.90
N VAL A 51 1.50 5.38 -14.33
CA VAL A 51 2.06 6.54 -13.61
C VAL A 51 2.97 6.08 -12.47
N GLU A 52 2.53 5.08 -11.69
CA GLU A 52 3.33 4.53 -10.60
C GLU A 52 4.65 3.91 -11.09
N ALA A 53 4.60 3.12 -12.17
CA ALA A 53 5.78 2.51 -12.79
C ALA A 53 6.75 3.57 -13.32
N LEU A 54 6.23 4.58 -14.05
CA LEU A 54 7.02 5.69 -14.59
C LEU A 54 7.71 6.50 -13.49
N VAL A 55 7.01 6.75 -12.37
CA VAL A 55 7.62 7.41 -11.21
C VAL A 55 8.74 6.57 -10.59
N GLU A 56 8.56 5.24 -10.50
CA GLU A 56 9.56 4.34 -9.93
C GLU A 56 10.85 4.28 -10.76
N ILE A 57 10.75 4.33 -12.09
CA ILE A 57 11.90 4.38 -13.00
C ILE A 57 12.44 5.80 -13.25
N GLY A 58 11.83 6.83 -12.65
CA GLY A 58 12.25 8.22 -12.78
C GLY A 58 11.82 8.94 -14.07
N ALA A 59 10.93 8.35 -14.86
CA ALA A 59 10.34 8.94 -16.07
C ALA A 59 9.22 9.95 -15.73
N LEU A 60 9.56 10.98 -14.95
CA LEU A 60 8.58 11.90 -14.35
C LEU A 60 7.83 12.77 -15.37
N ASP A 61 8.48 13.15 -16.47
CA ASP A 61 7.85 13.97 -17.51
C ASP A 61 6.72 13.21 -18.19
N GLU A 62 6.97 11.97 -18.58
CA GLU A 62 5.97 11.07 -19.15
C GLU A 62 4.85 10.74 -18.16
N ALA A 63 5.18 10.55 -16.87
CA ALA A 63 4.16 10.36 -15.84
C ALA A 63 3.19 11.57 -15.76
N ARG A 64 3.71 12.80 -15.93
CA ARG A 64 2.87 14.01 -15.97
C ARG A 64 2.00 14.06 -17.23
N GLU A 65 2.48 13.58 -18.37
CA GLU A 65 1.69 13.49 -19.61
C GLU A 65 0.49 12.55 -19.42
N VAL A 66 0.69 11.38 -18.82
CA VAL A 66 -0.40 10.44 -18.50
C VAL A 66 -1.42 11.08 -17.54
N VAL A 67 -0.95 11.78 -16.50
CA VAL A 67 -1.83 12.51 -15.57
C VAL A 67 -2.60 13.62 -16.28
N ALA A 68 -1.99 14.36 -17.21
CA ALA A 68 -2.68 15.41 -17.96
C ALA A 68 -3.85 14.87 -18.80
N VAL A 69 -3.71 13.68 -19.39
CA VAL A 69 -4.81 13.01 -20.10
C VAL A 69 -5.95 12.66 -19.13
N LEU A 70 -5.62 12.13 -17.94
CA LEU A 70 -6.64 11.83 -16.92
C LEU A 70 -7.39 13.09 -16.45
N VAL A 71 -6.70 14.23 -16.34
CA VAL A 71 -7.34 15.52 -16.01
C VAL A 71 -8.32 15.92 -17.11
N GLY A 72 -7.91 15.87 -18.38
CA GLY A 72 -8.80 16.19 -19.51
C GLY A 72 -10.06 15.31 -19.53
N ALA A 73 -9.88 14.00 -19.34
CA ALA A 73 -11.01 13.07 -19.28
C ALA A 73 -11.95 13.32 -18.08
N ALA A 74 -11.41 13.75 -16.94
CA ALA A 74 -12.21 14.09 -15.76
C ALA A 74 -13.10 15.31 -16.01
N ASP A 75 -12.57 16.33 -16.70
CA ASP A 75 -13.29 17.58 -17.00
C ASP A 75 -14.38 17.38 -18.06
N ASP A 76 -14.11 16.55 -19.08
CA ASP A 76 -15.05 16.33 -20.19
C ASP A 76 -16.28 15.49 -19.80
N GLN A 77 -16.17 14.62 -18.78
CA GLN A 77 -17.17 13.57 -18.48
C GLN A 77 -17.68 13.57 -17.03
N ASP A 78 -17.28 14.54 -16.19
CA ASP A 78 -17.49 14.55 -14.72
C ASP A 78 -17.18 13.18 -14.07
N HIS A 79 -16.12 12.54 -14.57
CA HIS A 79 -15.82 11.16 -14.22
C HIS A 79 -15.11 11.10 -12.87
N ALA A 80 -15.83 10.75 -11.80
CA ALA A 80 -15.32 10.74 -10.43
C ALA A 80 -14.03 9.91 -10.25
N TRP A 81 -13.95 8.72 -10.86
CA TRP A 81 -12.73 7.90 -10.84
C TRP A 81 -11.54 8.59 -11.54
N ALA A 82 -11.72 9.17 -12.74
CA ALA A 82 -10.64 9.86 -13.46
C ALA A 82 -10.10 11.04 -12.66
N ARG A 83 -11.00 11.82 -12.02
CA ARG A 83 -10.62 12.93 -11.14
C ARG A 83 -9.76 12.47 -9.96
N LEU A 84 -10.17 11.40 -9.25
CA LEU A 84 -9.38 10.86 -8.14
C LEU A 84 -8.06 10.23 -8.61
N THR A 85 -8.07 9.61 -9.79
CA THR A 85 -6.87 8.96 -10.36
C THR A 85 -5.84 9.99 -10.80
N ALA A 86 -6.29 11.09 -11.42
CA ALA A 86 -5.44 12.23 -11.73
C ALA A 86 -4.83 12.83 -10.46
N ARG A 87 -5.63 13.04 -9.40
CA ARG A 87 -5.15 13.55 -8.11
C ARG A 87 -4.14 12.60 -7.44
N ARG A 88 -4.40 11.29 -7.45
CA ARG A 88 -3.44 10.27 -6.97
C ARG A 88 -2.12 10.39 -7.74
N GLY A 89 -2.18 10.38 -9.07
CA GLY A 89 -0.99 10.44 -9.93
C GLY A 89 -0.17 11.72 -9.69
N ALA A 90 -0.82 12.88 -9.62
CA ALA A 90 -0.17 14.14 -9.31
C ALA A 90 0.53 14.12 -7.94
N GLY A 91 -0.15 13.61 -6.90
CA GLY A 91 0.42 13.50 -5.56
C GLY A 91 1.62 12.53 -5.49
N VAL A 92 1.56 11.41 -6.21
CA VAL A 92 2.67 10.44 -6.29
C VAL A 92 3.90 11.06 -6.97
N ILE A 93 3.70 11.79 -8.07
CA ILE A 93 4.77 12.53 -8.75
C ILE A 93 5.36 13.60 -7.83
N ALA A 94 4.52 14.38 -7.16
CA ALA A 94 4.96 15.43 -6.24
C ALA A 94 5.84 14.85 -5.11
N LEU A 95 5.37 13.81 -4.42
CA LEU A 95 6.11 13.14 -3.35
C LEU A 95 7.38 12.41 -3.82
N ALA A 96 7.49 12.06 -5.10
CA ALA A 96 8.72 11.53 -5.67
C ALA A 96 9.79 12.62 -5.88
N THR A 97 9.37 13.85 -6.17
CA THR A 97 10.28 15.01 -6.34
C THR A 97 10.69 15.67 -5.03
N GLY A 98 9.90 15.52 -3.97
CA GLY A 98 10.20 16.07 -2.66
C GLY A 98 9.09 15.83 -1.65
N TRP A 99 9.46 15.72 -0.37
CA TRP A 99 8.48 15.55 0.70
C TRP A 99 7.67 16.84 0.92
N SER A 100 6.35 16.69 0.99
CA SER A 100 5.42 17.72 1.43
C SER A 100 4.34 17.09 2.30
N ASP A 101 4.18 17.60 3.53
CA ASP A 101 3.11 17.13 4.43
C ASP A 101 1.72 17.42 3.84
N ALA A 102 1.58 18.51 3.07
CA ALA A 102 0.34 18.86 2.39
C ALA A 102 0.00 17.88 1.25
N GLU A 103 1.00 17.47 0.45
CA GLU A 103 0.79 16.47 -0.61
C GLU A 103 0.47 15.10 -0.03
N ALA A 104 1.13 14.69 1.05
CA ALA A 104 0.82 13.45 1.75
C ALA A 104 -0.61 13.49 2.34
N ALA A 105 -1.03 14.61 2.93
CA ALA A 105 -2.39 14.80 3.41
C ALA A 105 -3.42 14.68 2.27
N SER A 106 -3.19 15.38 1.15
CA SER A 106 -4.03 15.32 -0.06
C SER A 106 -4.16 13.88 -0.59
N LEU A 107 -3.07 13.11 -0.63
CA LEU A 107 -3.11 11.69 -0.99
C LEU A 107 -3.97 10.86 -0.02
N GLY A 108 -3.99 11.18 1.27
CA GLY A 108 -4.91 10.56 2.23
C GLY A 108 -6.37 10.89 1.97
N GLU A 109 -6.67 12.15 1.63
CA GLU A 109 -8.03 12.56 1.25
C GLU A 109 -8.50 11.83 -0.02
N VAL A 110 -7.61 11.66 -1.00
CA VAL A 110 -7.89 10.88 -2.22
C VAL A 110 -8.18 9.43 -1.86
N ALA A 111 -7.41 8.82 -0.95
CA ALA A 111 -7.67 7.45 -0.50
C ALA A 111 -9.06 7.33 0.15
N THR A 112 -9.40 8.21 1.08
CA THR A 112 -10.74 8.25 1.71
C THR A 112 -11.85 8.42 0.68
N ALA A 113 -11.67 9.31 -0.30
CA ALA A 113 -12.66 9.55 -1.35
C ALA A 113 -12.88 8.31 -2.26
N TYR A 114 -11.85 7.51 -2.53
CA TYR A 114 -12.03 6.20 -3.17
C TYR A 114 -12.89 5.26 -2.33
N GLY A 115 -12.63 5.21 -1.02
CA GLY A 115 -13.41 4.41 -0.08
C GLY A 115 -14.90 4.79 -0.05
N GLU A 116 -15.19 6.09 -0.04
CA GLU A 116 -16.57 6.62 -0.10
C GLU A 116 -17.31 6.24 -1.39
N LEU A 117 -16.58 6.04 -2.50
CA LEU A 117 -17.12 5.56 -3.78
C LEU A 117 -17.17 4.02 -3.88
N GLY A 118 -16.73 3.29 -2.84
CA GLY A 118 -16.65 1.84 -2.86
C GLY A 118 -15.49 1.27 -3.70
N LEU A 119 -14.54 2.11 -4.09
CA LEU A 119 -13.37 1.74 -4.90
C LEU A 119 -12.23 1.28 -3.98
N VAL A 120 -12.48 0.21 -3.24
CA VAL A 120 -11.64 -0.27 -2.13
C VAL A 120 -10.20 -0.61 -2.58
N PHE A 121 -10.03 -1.11 -3.80
CA PHE A 121 -8.70 -1.40 -4.34
C PHE A 121 -7.88 -0.13 -4.59
N ASP A 122 -8.48 0.91 -5.15
CA ASP A 122 -7.82 2.19 -5.36
C ASP A 122 -7.52 2.90 -4.03
N GLU A 123 -8.41 2.80 -3.04
CA GLU A 123 -8.15 3.26 -1.67
C GLU A 123 -6.89 2.58 -1.10
N ALA A 124 -6.85 1.25 -1.13
CA ALA A 124 -5.73 0.47 -0.59
C ALA A 124 -4.40 0.80 -1.29
N ARG A 125 -4.41 0.90 -2.63
CA ARG A 125 -3.22 1.28 -3.41
C ARG A 125 -2.76 2.70 -3.07
N THR A 126 -3.68 3.64 -2.87
CA THR A 126 -3.35 5.02 -2.49
C THR A 126 -2.68 5.09 -1.11
N TRP A 127 -3.21 4.34 -0.13
CA TRP A 127 -2.58 4.21 1.20
C TRP A 127 -1.19 3.60 1.14
N LEU A 128 -0.98 2.56 0.32
CA LEU A 128 0.33 1.93 0.12
C LEU A 128 1.35 2.92 -0.46
N LEU A 129 0.97 3.68 -1.49
CA LEU A 129 1.83 4.68 -2.12
C LEU A 129 2.22 5.80 -1.16
N ARG A 130 1.25 6.31 -0.40
CA ARG A 130 1.48 7.30 0.64
C ARG A 130 2.45 6.75 1.70
N GLY A 131 2.22 5.54 2.19
CA GLY A 131 3.08 4.87 3.18
C GLY A 131 4.52 4.69 2.70
N ARG A 132 4.72 4.34 1.42
CA ARG A 132 6.05 4.28 0.79
C ARG A 132 6.74 5.63 0.75
N ALA A 133 6.03 6.68 0.35
CA ALA A 133 6.57 8.04 0.30
C ALA A 133 6.93 8.57 1.70
N GLU A 134 6.07 8.34 2.69
CA GLU A 134 6.30 8.64 4.11
C GLU A 134 7.55 7.91 4.62
N ARG A 135 7.70 6.62 4.31
CA ARG A 135 8.87 5.82 4.68
C ARG A 135 10.16 6.37 4.05
N ARG A 136 10.17 6.65 2.74
CA ARG A 136 11.35 7.23 2.06
C ARG A 136 11.76 8.56 2.69
N SER A 137 10.78 9.34 3.16
CA SER A 137 10.95 10.63 3.82
C SER A 137 11.14 10.54 5.34
N ARG A 138 11.33 9.32 5.89
CA ARG A 138 11.57 9.04 7.32
C ARG A 138 10.43 9.45 8.26
N LYS A 139 9.19 9.53 7.77
CA LYS A 139 7.99 9.80 8.56
C LYS A 139 7.42 8.51 9.14
N TRP A 140 8.17 7.85 10.02
CA TRP A 140 7.92 6.45 10.42
C TRP A 140 6.55 6.19 11.05
N GLY A 141 6.04 7.12 11.87
CA GLY A 141 4.71 7.01 12.47
C GLY A 141 3.62 7.01 11.40
N ALA A 142 3.60 8.06 10.58
CA ALA A 142 2.66 8.19 9.47
C ALA A 142 2.77 7.02 8.47
N ALA A 143 3.99 6.60 8.13
CA ALA A 143 4.22 5.47 7.24
C ALA A 143 3.58 4.18 7.78
N ARG A 144 3.71 3.91 9.08
CA ARG A 144 3.05 2.76 9.71
C ARG A 144 1.54 2.86 9.59
N ASP A 145 0.97 4.01 9.95
CA ASP A 145 -0.47 4.25 9.94
C ASP A 145 -1.07 4.07 8.54
N SER A 146 -0.38 4.54 7.50
CA SER A 146 -0.79 4.37 6.10
C SER A 146 -0.67 2.92 5.64
N LEU A 147 0.43 2.24 5.98
CA LEU A 147 0.66 0.85 5.57
C LEU A 147 -0.29 -0.13 6.27
N GLU A 148 -0.61 0.08 7.56
CA GLU A 148 -1.59 -0.73 8.28
C GLU A 148 -3.00 -0.60 7.67
N ARG A 149 -3.39 0.60 7.22
CA ARG A 149 -4.63 0.81 6.45
C ARG A 149 -4.64 0.03 5.14
N ALA A 150 -3.56 0.14 4.35
CA ALA A 150 -3.43 -0.59 3.09
C ALA A 150 -3.52 -2.11 3.29
N ILE A 151 -2.80 -2.64 4.30
CA ILE A 151 -2.83 -4.06 4.68
C ILE A 151 -4.26 -4.51 4.98
N GLY A 152 -4.97 -3.80 5.88
CA GLY A 152 -6.32 -4.19 6.28
C GLY A 152 -7.29 -4.28 5.09
N LEU A 153 -7.18 -3.35 4.14
CA LEU A 153 -8.00 -3.33 2.92
C LEU A 153 -7.62 -4.47 1.96
N PHE A 154 -6.32 -4.66 1.66
CA PHE A 154 -5.88 -5.74 0.77
C PHE A 154 -6.23 -7.12 1.32
N ASP A 155 -6.06 -7.30 2.63
CA ASP A 155 -6.40 -8.52 3.35
C ASP A 155 -7.91 -8.80 3.29
N ALA A 156 -8.75 -7.79 3.53
CA ALA A 156 -10.21 -7.93 3.41
C ALA A 156 -10.66 -8.30 1.99
N MET A 157 -9.96 -7.81 0.95
CA MET A 157 -10.21 -8.16 -0.45
C MET A 157 -9.64 -9.52 -0.86
N GLY A 158 -8.81 -10.17 -0.04
CA GLY A 158 -8.10 -11.40 -0.42
C GLY A 158 -6.97 -11.18 -1.43
N SER A 159 -6.45 -9.95 -1.52
CA SER A 159 -5.43 -9.55 -2.48
C SER A 159 -4.02 -9.88 -1.99
N ALA A 160 -3.68 -11.18 -1.97
CA ALA A 160 -2.49 -11.72 -1.31
C ALA A 160 -1.16 -11.09 -1.75
N GLY A 161 -0.96 -10.84 -3.06
CA GLY A 161 0.27 -10.22 -3.58
C GLY A 161 0.49 -8.81 -3.03
N TRP A 162 -0.55 -7.96 -3.12
CA TRP A 162 -0.50 -6.59 -2.61
C TRP A 162 -0.44 -6.52 -1.08
N SER A 163 -1.08 -7.45 -0.37
CA SER A 163 -0.95 -7.58 1.07
C SER A 163 0.50 -7.92 1.48
N ALA A 164 1.12 -8.90 0.83
CA ALA A 164 2.51 -9.27 1.09
C ALA A 164 3.47 -8.10 0.85
N ASP A 165 3.23 -7.33 -0.21
CA ASP A 165 3.98 -6.13 -0.55
C ASP A 165 3.85 -5.02 0.50
N ALA A 166 2.62 -4.72 0.94
CA ALA A 166 2.36 -3.73 1.99
C ALA A 166 3.00 -4.15 3.34
N HIS A 167 2.92 -5.44 3.68
CA HIS A 167 3.61 -6.02 4.83
C HIS A 167 5.13 -5.87 4.73
N ALA A 168 5.72 -6.13 3.57
CA ALA A 168 7.16 -5.96 3.35
C ALA A 168 7.60 -4.49 3.50
N GLU A 169 6.78 -3.53 3.06
CA GLU A 169 7.04 -2.11 3.33
C GLU A 169 6.95 -1.76 4.82
N LEU A 170 5.98 -2.33 5.54
CA LEU A 170 5.82 -2.12 6.99
C LEU A 170 6.99 -2.70 7.79
N ASP A 171 7.50 -3.88 7.38
CA ASP A 171 8.70 -4.49 7.97
C ASP A 171 9.91 -3.54 7.87
N ARG A 172 10.08 -2.86 6.74
CA ARG A 172 11.16 -1.87 6.55
C ARG A 172 11.00 -0.64 7.45
N VAL A 173 9.77 -0.24 7.80
CA VAL A 173 9.52 0.80 8.81
C VAL A 173 9.92 0.30 10.21
N GLY A 174 9.63 -0.98 10.52
CA GLY A 174 9.96 -1.61 11.79
C GLY A 174 11.46 -1.83 12.02
N ALA A 175 12.20 -2.21 10.98
CA ALA A 175 13.63 -2.56 11.07
C ALA A 175 14.58 -1.37 11.34
N ARG A 176 14.11 -0.12 11.22
CA ARG A 176 14.94 1.10 11.39
C ARG A 176 14.73 1.83 12.72
N ARG A 177 13.76 1.42 13.54
CA ARG A 177 13.72 1.87 14.95
C ARG A 177 14.93 1.22 15.65
N PRO A 178 15.64 1.91 16.54
CA PRO A 178 16.64 1.27 17.37
C PRO A 178 16.05 0.01 18.03
N ALA A 179 16.92 -0.95 18.31
CA ALA A 179 16.56 -2.24 18.90
C ALA A 179 16.23 -2.10 20.39
N ASP A 180 15.22 -1.29 20.74
CA ASP A 180 14.68 -1.23 22.10
C ASP A 180 13.63 -2.35 22.37
N GLY A 181 13.43 -3.29 21.43
CA GLY A 181 12.52 -4.44 21.64
C GLY A 181 11.05 -4.05 21.79
N GLN A 182 10.71 -2.78 21.54
CA GLN A 182 9.36 -2.25 21.73
C GLN A 182 8.42 -2.73 20.63
N LEU A 183 7.33 -3.39 21.05
CA LEU A 183 6.22 -3.77 20.19
C LEU A 183 5.42 -2.53 19.79
N THR A 184 4.87 -2.53 18.57
CA THR A 184 3.81 -1.57 18.19
C THR A 184 2.54 -1.85 19.00
N SER A 185 1.58 -0.91 19.01
CA SER A 185 0.27 -1.12 19.63
C SER A 185 -0.43 -2.37 19.08
N THR A 186 -0.43 -2.55 17.76
CA THR A 186 -1.05 -3.68 17.06
C THR A 186 -0.32 -4.99 17.34
N GLU A 187 1.02 -4.97 17.34
CA GLU A 187 1.84 -6.13 17.71
C GLU A 187 1.62 -6.54 19.17
N ARG A 188 1.63 -5.58 20.10
CA ARG A 188 1.36 -5.82 21.53
C ARG A 188 -0.02 -6.40 21.73
N ARG A 189 -1.04 -5.82 21.08
CA ARG A 189 -2.41 -6.31 21.19
C ARG A 189 -2.56 -7.72 20.63
N THR A 190 -1.95 -8.01 19.49
CA THR A 190 -1.89 -9.35 18.91
C THR A 190 -1.18 -10.33 19.84
N ALA A 191 -0.06 -9.92 20.42
CA ALA A 191 0.75 -10.70 21.34
C ALA A 191 -0.01 -11.03 22.65
N GLU A 192 -0.74 -10.06 23.22
CA GLU A 192 -1.58 -10.24 24.40
C GLU A 192 -2.68 -11.27 24.17
N LEU A 193 -3.46 -11.11 23.09
CA LEU A 193 -4.51 -12.07 22.72
C LEU A 193 -3.90 -13.45 22.46
N ALA A 194 -2.71 -13.49 21.85
CA ALA A 194 -2.03 -14.74 21.60
C ALA A 194 -1.53 -15.45 22.87
N ALA A 195 -1.02 -14.68 23.83
CA ALA A 195 -0.58 -15.15 25.14
C ALA A 195 -1.75 -15.65 26.01
N GLN A 196 -2.97 -15.14 25.78
CA GLN A 196 -4.21 -15.64 26.38
C GLN A 196 -4.70 -16.97 25.78
N GLY A 197 -4.04 -17.46 24.71
CA GLY A 197 -4.33 -18.77 24.11
C GLY A 197 -5.29 -18.75 22.91
N LEU A 198 -5.76 -17.57 22.47
CA LEU A 198 -6.69 -17.47 21.33
C LEU A 198 -6.04 -17.92 20.03
N ALA A 199 -6.64 -18.83 19.27
CA ALA A 199 -6.11 -19.22 17.95
C ALA A 199 -6.03 -18.01 17.00
N ASN A 200 -5.13 -18.04 15.99
CA ASN A 200 -4.96 -16.91 15.06
C ASN A 200 -6.27 -16.48 14.39
N LYS A 201 -7.18 -17.43 14.12
CA LYS A 201 -8.54 -17.15 13.60
C LYS A 201 -9.41 -16.36 14.57
N GLU A 202 -9.27 -16.61 15.87
CA GLU A 202 -10.02 -15.91 16.91
C GLU A 202 -9.44 -14.51 17.14
N ILE A 203 -8.11 -14.38 17.12
CA ILE A 203 -7.42 -13.09 17.16
C ILE A 203 -7.81 -12.24 15.95
N ALA A 204 -7.81 -12.83 14.75
CA ALA A 204 -8.18 -12.16 13.51
C ALA A 204 -9.59 -11.58 13.59
N ARG A 205 -10.56 -12.36 14.10
CA ARG A 205 -11.92 -11.87 14.36
C ARG A 205 -11.95 -10.77 15.43
N ALA A 206 -11.21 -10.94 16.52
CA ALA A 206 -11.20 -9.97 17.62
C ALA A 206 -10.59 -8.62 17.21
N LEU A 207 -9.62 -8.63 16.30
CA LEU A 207 -8.95 -7.44 15.79
C LEU A 207 -9.53 -6.93 14.47
N VAL A 208 -10.50 -7.64 13.88
CA VAL A 208 -11.09 -7.33 12.57
C VAL A 208 -10.01 -7.23 11.49
N VAL A 209 -9.12 -8.22 11.45
CA VAL A 209 -8.05 -8.38 10.46
C VAL A 209 -8.07 -9.81 9.91
N THR A 210 -7.20 -10.13 8.95
CA THR A 210 -7.07 -11.51 8.48
C THR A 210 -6.12 -12.33 9.33
N VAL A 211 -6.20 -13.66 9.16
CA VAL A 211 -5.29 -14.60 9.81
C VAL A 211 -3.84 -14.34 9.39
N SER A 212 -3.60 -13.99 8.13
CA SER A 212 -2.27 -13.63 7.63
C SER A 212 -1.73 -12.36 8.30
N THR A 213 -2.57 -11.35 8.54
CA THR A 213 -2.18 -10.17 9.32
C THR A 213 -1.73 -10.56 10.73
N VAL A 214 -2.49 -11.44 11.39
CA VAL A 214 -2.13 -11.95 12.73
C VAL A 214 -0.81 -12.70 12.71
N GLU A 215 -0.61 -13.57 11.73
CA GLU A 215 0.64 -14.33 11.55
C GLU A 215 1.83 -13.42 11.31
N PHE A 216 1.66 -12.40 10.48
CA PHE A 216 2.64 -11.36 10.23
C PHE A 216 3.02 -10.62 11.52
N HIS A 217 2.03 -10.12 12.27
CA HIS A 217 2.29 -9.43 13.54
C HIS A 217 2.96 -10.35 14.56
N LEU A 218 2.57 -11.62 14.66
CA LEU A 218 3.22 -12.58 15.55
C LEU A 218 4.68 -12.84 15.16
N ARG A 219 4.98 -13.00 13.87
CA ARG A 219 6.35 -13.17 13.37
C ARG A 219 7.24 -11.98 13.76
N ASN A 220 6.73 -10.77 13.59
CA ASN A 220 7.46 -9.55 13.94
C ASN A 220 7.63 -9.39 15.45
N THR A 221 6.59 -9.68 16.22
CA THR A 221 6.66 -9.75 17.69
C THR A 221 7.73 -10.75 18.14
N TYR A 222 7.78 -11.95 17.56
CA TYR A 222 8.76 -12.97 17.95
C TYR A 222 10.19 -12.51 17.70
N THR A 223 10.42 -11.89 16.54
CA THR A 223 11.70 -11.30 16.18
C THR A 223 12.10 -10.19 17.15
N LYS A 224 11.17 -9.29 17.50
CA LYS A 224 11.42 -8.17 18.41
C LYS A 224 11.66 -8.59 19.85
N LEU A 225 10.95 -9.61 20.34
CA LEU A 225 11.11 -10.14 21.70
C LEU A 225 12.26 -11.15 21.83
N GLY A 226 12.85 -11.57 20.70
CA GLY A 226 13.91 -12.58 20.65
C GLY A 226 13.42 -13.99 21.03
N ILE A 227 12.15 -14.30 20.79
CA ILE A 227 11.53 -15.59 21.13
C ILE A 227 11.29 -16.45 19.89
N ARG A 228 11.12 -17.75 20.11
CA ARG A 228 10.92 -18.72 19.01
C ARG A 228 9.56 -19.39 19.04
N SER A 229 8.83 -19.26 20.15
CA SER A 229 7.55 -19.91 20.32
C SER A 229 6.50 -19.00 20.96
N ARG A 230 5.25 -19.31 20.63
CA ARG A 230 4.07 -18.68 21.20
C ARG A 230 3.98 -18.81 22.72
N VAL A 231 4.51 -19.90 23.27
CA VAL A 231 4.48 -20.20 24.71
C VAL A 231 5.32 -19.18 25.50
N GLU A 232 6.36 -18.63 24.88
CA GLU A 232 7.24 -17.64 25.50
C GLU A 232 6.61 -16.24 25.59
N LEU A 233 5.56 -15.94 24.81
CA LEU A 233 4.93 -14.62 24.75
C LEU A 233 4.49 -14.11 26.12
N GLY A 234 3.79 -14.96 26.89
CA GLY A 234 3.23 -14.56 28.17
C GLY A 234 4.31 -14.19 29.19
N ALA A 235 5.47 -14.84 29.15
CA ALA A 235 6.60 -14.51 30.02
C ALA A 235 7.25 -13.20 29.59
N ARG A 236 7.56 -13.03 28.29
CA ARG A 236 8.23 -11.83 27.79
C ARG A 236 7.40 -10.56 27.87
N LEU A 237 6.09 -10.64 27.67
CA LEU A 237 5.22 -9.48 27.84
C LEU A 237 5.19 -8.99 29.30
N ARG A 238 5.28 -9.89 30.28
CA ARG A 238 5.39 -9.49 31.69
C ARG A 238 6.72 -8.81 32.00
N GLU A 239 7.83 -9.34 31.48
CA GLU A 239 9.15 -8.74 31.65
C GLU A 239 9.24 -7.31 31.07
N LEU A 240 8.51 -7.03 29.97
CA LEU A 240 8.40 -5.69 29.41
C LEU A 240 7.54 -4.72 30.23
N ASP A 241 6.62 -5.23 31.03
CA ASP A 241 5.68 -4.45 31.83
C ASP A 241 6.22 -4.15 33.25
N GLU A 242 7.31 -4.80 33.64
CA GLU A 242 7.99 -4.53 34.91
C GLU A 242 8.91 -3.29 34.80
N PRO A 243 8.77 -2.28 35.68
CA PRO A 243 9.60 -1.08 35.63
C PRO A 243 11.01 -1.39 36.15
N GLY A 244 11.98 -1.63 35.25
CA GLY A 244 13.41 -1.65 35.62
C GLY A 244 14.32 -2.62 34.85
N SER A 245 14.35 -2.58 33.52
CA SER A 245 15.48 -3.12 32.72
C SER A 245 15.88 -2.15 31.61
#